data_AF-A0A2V8SDQ6-F1
#
_entry.id   AF-A0A2V8SDQ6-F1
#
_cell.length_a   1.000
_cell.length_b   1.000
_cell.length_c   1.000
_cell.angle_alpha   90.00
_cell.angle_beta   90.00
_cell.angle_gamma   90.00
#
_symmetry.space_group_name_H-M   'P 1'
#
loop_
_entity.id
_entity.type
_entity.pdbx_description
1 polymer ?
#
loop_
_entity_poly.entity_id
_entity_poly.type
_entity_poly.pdbx_seq_one_letter_code
_entity_poly.pdbx_strand_id
1 'polypeptide(L)' 'MGADYAGVDLLEGEDGRLLVVEVNGIPGWSALQGTTSIDLASEVARLVRARVAEGRAAASRG' A
#
# COMPACT_ATOMS: atom_id res chain seq x y z
N MET A 1 -0.51 12.82 9.32
CA MET A 1 -1.06 11.46 9.16
C MET A 1 -0.83 11.06 7.72
N GLY A 2 -0.13 9.96 7.47
CA GLY A 2 0.20 9.46 6.14
C GLY A 2 0.54 7.99 6.25
N ALA A 3 0.35 7.23 5.17
CA ALA A 3 0.66 5.81 5.13
C ALA A 3 1.61 5.56 3.96
N ASP A 4 2.66 4.78 4.20
CA ASP A 4 3.55 4.30 3.13
C ASP A 4 2.82 3.27 2.23
N TYR A 5 1.78 2.62 2.77
CA TYR A 5 0.93 1.64 2.10
C TYR A 5 -0.49 1.65 2.68
N ALA A 6 -1.51 1.49 1.84
CA ALA A 6 -2.90 1.32 2.23
C ALA A 6 -3.67 0.49 1.19
N GLY A 7 -4.71 -0.21 1.63
CA GLY A 7 -5.77 -0.69 0.73
C GLY A 7 -6.81 0.40 0.51
N VAL A 8 -7.37 0.47 -0.70
CA VAL A 8 -8.41 1.43 -1.06
C VAL A 8 -9.54 0.69 -1.74
N ASP A 9 -10.73 0.82 -1.18
CA ASP A 9 -11.92 0.23 -1.74
C ASP A 9 -12.62 1.26 -2.63
N LEU A 10 -12.98 0.82 -3.83
CA LEU A 10 -13.57 1.65 -4.87
C LEU A 10 -14.94 1.11 -5.25
N LEU A 11 -15.90 2.01 -5.49
CA LEU A 11 -17.17 1.71 -6.14
C LEU A 11 -17.30 2.52 -7.42
N GLU A 12 -17.89 1.92 -8.46
CA GLU A 12 -18.24 2.64 -9.69
C GLU A 12 -19.58 3.35 -9.51
N GLY A 13 -19.59 4.67 -9.75
CA GLY A 13 -20.80 5.49 -9.73
C GLY A 13 -21.63 5.33 -11.00
N GLU A 14 -22.87 5.83 -10.97
CA GLU A 14 -23.80 5.74 -12.10
C GLU A 14 -23.29 6.42 -13.39
N ASP A 15 -22.34 7.34 -13.25
CA ASP A 15 -21.69 8.05 -14.35
C ASP A 15 -20.32 7.43 -14.76
N GLY A 16 -20.00 6.24 -14.25
CA GLY A 16 -18.75 5.52 -14.51
C GLY A 16 -17.54 6.03 -13.75
N ARG A 17 -17.68 7.03 -12.87
CA ARG A 17 -16.56 7.49 -12.03
C ARG A 17 -16.32 6.54 -10.87
N LEU A 18 -15.04 6.29 -10.57
CA LEU A 18 -14.65 5.53 -9.38
C LEU A 18 -14.68 6.44 -8.14
N LEU A 19 -15.35 5.98 -7.09
CA LEU A 19 -15.50 6.64 -5.81
C LEU A 19 -14.72 5.86 -4.74
N VAL A 20 -13.89 6.55 -3.96
CA VAL A 20 -13.22 5.96 -2.80
C VAL A 20 -14.22 5.86 -1.65
N VAL A 21 -14.43 4.65 -1.14
CA VAL A 21 -15.36 4.41 -0.03
C VAL A 21 -14.65 4.13 1.29
N GLU A 22 -13.45 3.53 1.24
CA GLU A 22 -12.66 3.24 2.43
C GLU A 22 -11.15 3.28 2.13
N VAL A 23 -10.36 3.64 3.14
CA VAL A 23 -8.90 3.50 3.14
C VAL A 23 -8.48 2.69 4.35
N ASN A 24 -7.86 1.54 4.13
CA ASN A 24 -7.53 0.54 5.14
C ASN A 24 -6.02 0.41 5.35
N GLY A 25 -5.59 0.39 6.62
CA GLY A 25 -4.19 0.13 6.98
C GLY A 25 -3.79 -1.36 6.95
N ILE A 26 -4.77 -2.27 6.98
CA ILE A 26 -4.56 -3.73 6.97
C ILE A 26 -5.54 -4.36 5.96
N PRO A 27 -5.27 -4.25 4.66
CA PRO A 27 -6.16 -4.81 3.65
C PRO A 27 -6.15 -6.35 3.64
N GLY A 28 -7.27 -6.94 3.19
CA GLY A 28 -7.40 -8.38 2.96
C GLY A 28 -6.50 -8.87 1.82
N TRP A 29 -5.27 -9.26 2.13
CA TRP A 29 -4.21 -9.51 1.13
C TRP A 29 -4.30 -10.87 0.42
N SER A 30 -4.83 -11.91 1.06
CA SER A 30 -4.88 -13.27 0.46
C SER A 30 -5.76 -13.32 -0.80
N ALA A 31 -6.95 -12.73 -0.73
CA ALA A 31 -7.83 -12.64 -1.88
C ALA A 31 -7.24 -11.75 -2.99
N LEU A 32 -6.65 -10.60 -2.61
CA LEU A 32 -6.02 -9.67 -3.54
C LEU A 32 -4.82 -10.28 -4.27
N GLN A 33 -3.99 -11.07 -3.59
CA GLN A 33 -2.86 -11.78 -4.21
C GLN A 33 -3.32 -12.74 -5.31
N GLY A 34 -4.53 -13.31 -5.19
CA GLY A 34 -5.11 -14.20 -6.20
C GLY A 34 -5.62 -13.49 -7.45
N THR A 35 -5.80 -12.17 -7.43
CA THR A 35 -6.34 -11.39 -8.56
C THR A 35 -5.26 -10.70 -9.39
N THR A 36 -3.99 -10.80 -8.99
CA THR A 36 -2.86 -10.15 -9.65
C THR A 36 -1.66 -11.07 -9.75
N SER A 37 -0.82 -10.85 -10.75
CA SER A 37 0.49 -11.51 -10.89
C SER A 37 1.59 -10.85 -10.06
N ILE A 38 1.31 -9.72 -9.43
CA ILE A 38 2.25 -9.00 -8.56
C ILE A 38 2.42 -9.77 -7.26
N ASP A 39 3.65 -10.07 -6.86
CA ASP A 39 3.96 -10.55 -5.52
C ASP A 39 3.85 -9.39 -4.51
N LEU A 40 2.68 -9.27 -3.88
CA LEU A 40 2.35 -8.18 -2.97
C LEU A 40 3.24 -8.22 -1.72
N ALA A 41 3.58 -9.41 -1.24
CA ALA A 41 4.42 -9.57 -0.05
C ALA A 41 5.84 -9.06 -0.33
N SER A 42 6.41 -9.41 -1.48
CA SER A 42 7.73 -8.93 -1.90
C SER A 42 7.76 -7.41 -2.09
N GLU A 43 6.72 -6.81 -2.67
CA GLU A 43 6.65 -5.36 -2.85
C GLU A 43 6.56 -4.61 -1.51
N VAL A 44 5.72 -5.06 -0.59
CA VAL A 44 5.64 -4.44 0.75
C VAL A 44 6.95 -4.62 1.51
N ALA A 45 7.57 -5.81 1.45
CA ALA A 45 8.87 -6.04 2.08
C ALA A 45 9.97 -5.15 1.49
N ARG A 46 9.95 -4.91 0.16
CA ARG A 46 10.87 -3.99 -0.52
C ARG A 46 10.68 -2.56 -0.02
N LEU A 47 9.44 -2.09 0.10
CA LEU A 47 9.10 -0.78 0.63
C LEU A 47 9.65 -0.59 2.06
N VAL A 48 9.40 -1.57 2.95
CA VAL A 48 9.89 -1.52 4.34
C VAL A 48 11.43 -1.44 4.38
N ARG A 49 12.13 -2.24 3.56
CA ARG A 49 13.60 -2.19 3.49
C ARG A 49 14.10 -0.81 3.08
N ALA A 50 13.50 -0.20 2.06
CA ALA A 50 13.87 1.14 1.60
C ALA A 50 13.68 2.17 2.70
N ARG A 51 12.52 2.17 3.37
CA ARG A 51 12.20 3.12 4.45
C ARG A 51 13.15 3.00 5.64
N VAL A 52 13.51 1.77 6.01
CA VAL A 52 14.50 1.51 7.07
C VAL A 52 15.88 2.03 6.67
N ALA A 53 16.31 1.86 5.41
CA ALA A 53 17.59 2.36 4.95
C ALA A 53 17.63 3.91 4.96
N GLU A 54 16.58 4.57 4.50
CA GLU A 54 16.44 6.03 4.57
C GLU A 54 16.50 6.55 6.00
N GLY A 55 15.78 5.91 6.92
CA GLY A 55 15.79 6.27 8.34
C GLY A 55 17.19 6.18 8.95
N ARG A 56 17.94 5.11 8.64
CA ARG A 56 19.33 4.97 9.09
C ARG A 56 20.23 6.06 8.52
N ALA A 57 20.10 6.34 7.23
CA ALA A 57 20.92 7.36 6.57
C ALA A 57 20.63 8.77 7.10
N ALA A 58 19.38 9.06 7.46
CA ALA A 58 19.02 10.31 8.12
C ALA A 58 19.62 10.40 9.53
N ALA A 59 19.56 9.31 10.30
CA ALA A 59 20.11 9.27 11.66
C ALA A 59 21.65 9.39 11.69
N SER A 60 22.36 8.91 10.66
CA SER A 60 23.82 9.06 10.56
C SER A 60 24.29 10.44 10.11
N ARG A 61 23.37 11.34 9.71
CA ARG A 61 23.68 12.70 9.24
C ARG A 61 23.39 13.79 10.28
N GLY A 62 22.72 13.45 11.39
CA GLY A 62 22.49 14.33 12.54
C GLY A 62 23.49 14.03 13.64
#